data_AF-A0A453EIX8-F1
#
_entry.id   AF-A0A453EIX8-F1
#
_cell.length_a   1.000
_cell.length_b   1.000
_cell.length_c   1.000
_cell.angle_alpha   90.00
_cell.angle_beta   90.00
_cell.angle_gamma   90.00
#
_symmetry.space_group_name_H-M   'P 1'
#
loop_
_entity.id
_entity.type
_entity.pdbx_description
1 polymer ?
#
loop_
_entity_poly.entity_id
_entity_poly.type
_entity_poly.pdbx_seq_one_letter_code
_entity_poly.pdbx_strand_id
1 'polypeptide(L)'
;MLQVLISIQGLVLNDKPYFNEPGYKNTVNTPVGEKHSMAYNQTAFVLSCKTMLYSLRNPPKHFETLVVHHFHERERAILDACSAYASGIIVGSSVRDGAKYACDKCFAGFKKSLDAHTELLAKELAKNRAQAPELKGDTPAADEIASTSLGQT
;
A
#
# COMPACT_ATOMS: atom_id res chain seq x y z
N MET A 1 -0.44 -16.51 -17.14
CA MET A 1 -0.93 -15.58 -16.09
C MET A 1 0.17 -14.78 -15.41
N LEU A 2 1.33 -15.36 -15.05
CA LEU A 2 2.43 -14.63 -14.39
C LEU A 2 2.86 -13.34 -15.13
N GLN A 3 2.97 -13.41 -16.46
CA GLN A 3 3.34 -12.25 -17.28
C GLN A 3 2.40 -11.04 -17.11
N VAL A 4 1.10 -11.28 -16.93
CA VAL A 4 0.11 -10.22 -16.72
C VAL A 4 0.29 -9.57 -15.35
N LEU A 5 0.61 -10.35 -14.32
CA LEU A 5 0.85 -9.80 -12.98
C LEU A 5 2.13 -8.97 -12.92
N ILE A 6 3.19 -9.41 -13.61
CA ILE A 6 4.45 -8.66 -13.71
C ILE A 6 4.24 -7.37 -14.51
N SER A 7 3.46 -7.40 -15.59
CA SER A 7 3.19 -6.19 -16.38
C SER A 7 2.40 -5.15 -15.59
N ILE A 8 1.43 -5.56 -14.76
CA ILE A 8 0.70 -4.64 -13.87
C ILE A 8 1.67 -3.97 -12.88
N GLN A 9 2.57 -4.74 -12.26
CA GLN A 9 3.54 -4.19 -11.31
C GLN A 9 4.52 -3.20 -11.96
N GLY A 10 5.02 -3.51 -13.16
CA GLY A 10 6.01 -2.67 -13.83
C GLY A 10 5.43 -1.47 -14.59
N LEU A 11 4.27 -1.64 -15.22
CA LEU A 11 3.73 -0.63 -16.14
C LEU A 11 2.64 0.24 -15.50
N VAL A 12 1.86 -0.31 -14.57
CA VAL A 12 0.73 0.41 -13.95
C VAL A 12 1.12 0.96 -12.59
N LEU A 13 1.67 0.12 -11.71
CA LEU A 13 2.01 0.47 -10.33
C LEU A 13 3.46 0.98 -10.19
N ASN A 14 3.83 1.97 -11.01
CA ASN A 14 5.18 2.58 -10.99
C ASN A 14 5.23 3.86 -10.13
N ASP A 15 6.42 4.45 -9.98
CA ASP A 15 6.66 5.61 -9.11
C ASP A 15 6.04 6.93 -9.62
N LYS A 16 5.74 7.02 -10.92
CA LYS A 16 5.21 8.22 -11.58
C LYS A 16 4.06 7.87 -12.54
N PRO A 17 2.94 7.35 -12.01
CA PRO A 17 1.83 6.85 -12.81
C PRO A 17 1.16 7.93 -13.67
N TYR A 18 1.33 9.21 -13.33
CA TYR A 18 0.88 10.33 -14.16
C TYR A 18 1.38 10.24 -15.62
N PHE A 19 2.60 9.74 -15.85
CA PHE A 19 3.17 9.64 -17.19
C PHE A 19 2.73 8.38 -17.95
N ASN A 20 1.90 7.53 -17.35
CA ASN A 20 1.26 6.42 -18.05
C ASN A 20 0.18 6.92 -19.03
N GLU A 21 -0.34 8.13 -18.83
CA GLU A 21 -1.35 8.73 -19.69
C GLU A 21 -0.78 9.10 -21.08
N PRO A 22 -1.52 8.85 -22.16
CA PRO A 22 -1.13 9.28 -23.50
C PRO A 22 -0.87 10.79 -23.57
N GLY A 23 0.27 11.18 -24.14
CA GLY A 23 0.63 12.59 -24.37
C GLY A 23 1.43 13.26 -23.25
N TYR A 24 1.54 12.67 -22.05
CA TYR A 24 2.31 13.26 -20.95
C TYR A 24 3.79 12.83 -20.92
N LYS A 25 4.19 11.83 -21.71
CA LYS A 25 5.59 11.39 -21.80
C LYS A 25 6.55 12.50 -22.22
N ASN A 26 6.08 13.48 -23.00
CA ASN A 26 6.89 14.61 -23.45
C ASN A 26 7.15 15.66 -22.36
N THR A 27 6.45 15.59 -21.22
CA THR A 27 6.62 16.53 -20.11
C THR A 27 7.42 15.95 -18.94
N VAL A 28 7.94 14.72 -19.09
CA VAL A 28 8.84 14.09 -18.12
C VAL A 28 10.08 14.98 -17.92
N ASN A 29 10.54 15.11 -16.67
CA ASN A 29 11.65 15.98 -16.27
C ASN A 29 11.43 17.49 -16.48
N THR A 30 10.25 17.92 -16.92
CA THR A 30 9.90 19.35 -16.93
C THR A 30 9.36 19.76 -15.55
N PRO A 31 9.63 20.99 -15.06
CA PRO A 31 9.10 21.43 -13.77
C PRO A 31 7.58 21.33 -13.66
N VAL A 32 6.87 21.56 -14.77
CA VAL A 32 5.41 21.45 -14.84
C VAL A 32 4.96 20.00 -14.76
N GLY A 33 5.53 19.11 -15.57
CA GLY A 33 5.20 17.68 -15.56
C GLY A 33 5.49 17.02 -14.22
N GLU A 34 6.64 17.32 -13.62
CA GLU A 34 7.00 16.81 -12.28
C GLU A 34 6.03 17.30 -11.20
N LYS A 35 5.60 18.57 -11.26
CA LYS A 35 4.58 19.10 -10.35
C LYS A 35 3.24 18.37 -10.49
N HIS A 36 2.81 18.07 -11.71
CA HIS A 36 1.60 17.29 -11.94
C HIS A 36 1.74 15.85 -11.46
N SER A 37 2.88 15.21 -11.71
CA SER A 37 3.16 13.86 -11.21
C SER A 37 3.11 13.79 -9.68
N MET A 38 3.67 14.78 -8.98
CA MET A 38 3.61 14.84 -7.52
C MET A 38 2.17 14.98 -6.99
N ALA A 39 1.37 15.86 -7.58
CA ALA A 39 -0.03 16.04 -7.21
C ALA A 39 -0.88 14.79 -7.49
N TYR A 40 -0.55 14.08 -8.57
CA TYR A 40 -1.16 12.79 -8.90
C TYR A 40 -0.82 11.75 -7.83
N ASN A 41 0.45 11.61 -7.45
CA ASN A 41 0.89 10.66 -6.41
C ASN A 41 0.20 10.90 -5.07
N GLN A 42 0.05 12.16 -4.67
CA GLN A 42 -0.74 12.56 -3.50
C GLN A 42 -2.17 12.02 -3.58
N THR A 43 -2.85 12.29 -4.69
CA THR A 43 -4.24 11.83 -4.89
C THR A 43 -4.33 10.31 -4.88
N ALA A 44 -3.43 9.63 -5.61
CA ALA A 44 -3.36 8.18 -5.69
C ALA A 44 -3.16 7.55 -4.31
N PHE A 45 -2.28 8.11 -3.46
CA PHE A 45 -2.02 7.59 -2.13
C PHE A 45 -3.22 7.72 -1.18
N VAL A 46 -3.97 8.83 -1.24
CA VAL A 46 -5.23 8.96 -0.48
C VAL A 46 -6.24 7.90 -0.92
N LEU A 47 -6.35 7.66 -2.24
CA LEU A 47 -7.21 6.59 -2.76
C LEU A 47 -6.72 5.21 -2.34
N SER A 48 -5.41 4.97 -2.30
CA SER A 48 -4.83 3.73 -1.74
C SER A 48 -5.23 3.54 -0.29
N CYS A 49 -5.19 4.59 0.54
CA CYS A 49 -5.65 4.55 1.93
C CYS A 49 -7.14 4.17 2.02
N LYS A 50 -7.97 4.75 1.16
CA LYS A 50 -9.40 4.41 1.08
C LYS A 50 -9.62 2.95 0.65
N THR A 51 -8.85 2.44 -0.30
CA THR A 51 -8.91 1.04 -0.73
C THR A 51 -8.46 0.09 0.37
N MET A 52 -7.37 0.39 1.07
CA MET A 52 -6.93 -0.39 2.24
C MET A 52 -8.03 -0.47 3.31
N LEU A 53 -8.68 0.67 3.59
CA LEU A 53 -9.80 0.72 4.54
C LEU A 53 -10.98 -0.14 4.08
N TYR A 54 -11.29 -0.13 2.78
CA TYR A 54 -12.34 -0.99 2.22
C TYR A 54 -11.98 -2.48 2.35
N SER A 55 -10.75 -2.85 2.02
CA SER A 55 -10.26 -4.23 2.14
C SER A 55 -10.26 -4.73 3.58
N LEU A 56 -9.90 -3.89 4.55
CA LEU A 56 -9.96 -4.22 5.98
C LEU A 56 -11.40 -4.45 6.48
N ARG A 57 -12.37 -3.69 5.96
CA ARG A 57 -13.78 -3.79 6.38
C ARG A 57 -14.53 -4.91 5.69
N ASN A 58 -14.20 -5.15 4.42
CA ASN A 58 -14.85 -6.15 3.59
C ASN A 58 -13.77 -6.91 2.81
N PRO A 59 -13.06 -7.84 3.45
CA PRO A 59 -12.05 -8.64 2.76
C PRO A 59 -12.68 -9.38 1.57
N PRO A 60 -12.02 -9.43 0.40
CA PRO A 60 -12.53 -10.19 -0.73
C PRO A 60 -12.65 -11.67 -0.38
N LYS A 61 -13.70 -12.31 -0.90
CA LYS A 61 -13.93 -13.75 -0.71
C LYS A 61 -12.70 -14.55 -1.11
N HIS A 62 -12.30 -15.49 -0.27
CA HIS A 62 -11.10 -16.34 -0.43
C HIS A 62 -9.76 -15.63 -0.21
N PHE A 63 -9.77 -14.36 0.21
CA PHE A 63 -8.57 -13.58 0.53
C PHE A 63 -8.58 -13.04 1.96
N GLU A 64 -9.53 -13.48 2.80
CA GLU A 64 -9.71 -13.01 4.18
C GLU A 64 -8.42 -13.15 5.00
N THR A 65 -7.84 -14.35 5.02
CA THR A 65 -6.59 -14.63 5.74
C THR A 65 -5.42 -13.80 5.20
N LEU A 66 -5.34 -13.64 3.88
CA LEU A 66 -4.29 -12.82 3.25
C LEU A 66 -4.40 -11.36 3.69
N VAL A 67 -5.61 -10.79 3.67
CA VAL A 67 -5.87 -9.42 4.10
C VAL A 67 -5.45 -9.25 5.56
N VAL A 68 -5.90 -10.14 6.45
CA VAL A 68 -5.58 -10.05 7.88
C VAL A 68 -4.09 -10.09 8.13
N HIS A 69 -3.41 -11.07 7.54
CA HIS A 69 -1.96 -11.24 7.68
C HIS A 69 -1.18 -10.05 7.11
N HIS A 70 -1.50 -9.65 5.88
CA HIS A 70 -0.83 -8.54 5.19
C HIS A 70 -0.92 -7.25 6.01
N PHE A 71 -2.11 -6.88 6.47
CA PHE A 71 -2.29 -5.64 7.21
C PHE A 71 -1.73 -5.73 8.63
N HIS A 72 -1.69 -6.91 9.26
CA HIS A 72 -1.00 -7.10 10.53
C HIS A 72 0.52 -6.86 10.40
N GLU A 73 1.16 -7.45 9.39
CA GLU A 73 2.59 -7.27 9.15
C GLU A 73 2.96 -5.85 8.74
N ARG A 74 2.09 -5.21 7.93
CA ARG A 74 2.36 -3.90 7.33
C ARG A 74 1.82 -2.72 8.12
N GLU A 75 1.12 -2.94 9.22
CA GLU A 75 0.48 -1.88 10.02
C GLU A 75 1.43 -0.72 10.33
N ARG A 76 2.60 -1.00 10.91
CA ARG A 76 3.58 0.04 11.26
C ARG A 76 4.06 0.79 10.02
N ALA A 77 4.44 0.07 8.96
CA ALA A 77 4.93 0.69 7.73
C ALA A 77 3.87 1.59 7.07
N ILE A 78 2.59 1.19 7.10
CA ILE A 78 1.48 1.99 6.57
C ILE A 78 1.31 3.27 7.38
N LEU A 79 1.25 3.17 8.71
CA LEU A 79 1.07 4.34 9.59
C LEU A 79 2.27 5.29 9.54
N ASP A 80 3.49 4.76 9.49
CA ASP A 80 4.72 5.53 9.34
C ASP A 80 4.74 6.28 8.01
N ALA A 81 4.32 5.63 6.91
CA ALA A 81 4.20 6.28 5.61
C ALA A 81 3.14 7.40 5.63
N CYS A 82 1.97 7.16 6.23
CA CYS A 82 0.95 8.18 6.40
C CYS A 82 1.49 9.39 7.19
N SER A 83 2.20 9.15 8.29
CA SER A 83 2.78 10.22 9.12
C SER A 83 3.88 10.99 8.40
N ALA A 84 4.79 10.28 7.72
CA ALA A 84 5.87 10.90 6.95
C ALA A 84 5.30 11.78 5.83
N TYR A 85 4.35 11.25 5.05
CA TYR A 85 3.73 11.99 3.97
C TYR A 85 2.91 13.15 4.52
N ALA A 86 2.13 12.98 5.60
CA ALA A 86 1.41 14.05 6.30
C ALA A 86 2.33 15.20 6.78
N SER A 87 3.60 14.90 7.02
CA SER A 87 4.65 15.85 7.43
C SER A 87 5.36 16.53 6.25
N GLY A 88 4.91 16.29 5.01
CA GLY A 88 5.41 16.93 3.80
C GLY A 88 6.54 16.18 3.10
N ILE A 89 6.80 14.91 3.46
CA ILE A 89 7.68 14.04 2.67
C ILE A 89 7.02 13.70 1.35
N ILE A 90 7.79 13.65 0.26
CA ILE A 90 7.29 13.34 -1.08
C ILE A 90 6.72 11.91 -1.10
N VAL A 91 5.50 11.78 -1.59
CA VAL A 91 4.81 10.49 -1.68
C VAL A 91 5.57 9.57 -2.65
N GLY A 92 5.87 8.35 -2.19
CA GLY A 92 6.65 7.36 -2.94
C GLY A 92 8.16 7.44 -2.70
N SER A 93 8.65 8.46 -1.98
CA SER A 93 10.05 8.49 -1.55
C SER A 93 10.29 7.59 -0.33
N SER A 94 11.50 7.06 -0.20
CA SER A 94 11.90 6.41 1.06
C SER A 94 11.93 7.48 2.15
N VAL A 95 11.40 7.16 3.34
CA VAL A 95 11.48 8.05 4.52
C VAL A 95 12.93 8.47 4.81
N ARG A 96 13.90 7.64 4.42
CA ARG A 96 15.34 7.92 4.56
C ARG A 96 15.89 8.96 3.59
N ASP A 97 15.25 9.15 2.44
CA ASP A 97 15.71 10.08 1.40
C ASP A 97 15.42 11.54 1.79
N GLY A 98 14.46 11.76 2.70
CA GLY A 98 14.17 13.07 3.30
C GLY A 98 13.65 14.12 2.31
N ALA A 99 13.28 13.73 1.09
CA ALA A 99 12.80 14.63 0.07
C ALA A 99 11.44 15.24 0.47
N LYS A 100 11.35 16.57 0.48
CA LYS A 100 10.17 17.33 0.92
C LYS A 100 9.60 18.19 -0.19
N TYR A 101 8.30 18.47 -0.12
CA TYR A 101 7.67 19.44 -1.02
C TYR A 101 8.19 20.86 -0.75
N ALA A 102 8.39 21.64 -1.83
CA ALA A 102 8.92 23.00 -1.74
C ALA A 102 7.92 24.05 -1.23
N CYS A 103 6.61 23.75 -1.21
CA CYS A 103 5.57 24.71 -0.81
C CYS A 103 4.37 24.04 -0.15
N ASP A 104 3.98 24.56 1.02
CA ASP A 104 2.88 24.06 1.85
C ASP A 104 1.51 24.07 1.15
N LYS A 105 1.25 25.06 0.27
CA LYS A 105 -0.04 25.17 -0.45
C LYS A 105 -0.28 24.02 -1.40
N CYS A 106 0.77 23.41 -1.96
CA CYS A 106 0.64 22.25 -2.85
C CYS A 106 0.16 20.99 -2.12
N PHE A 107 0.15 21.02 -0.79
CA PHE A 107 0.00 19.84 0.06
C PHE A 107 -1.17 19.96 1.06
N ALA A 108 -1.67 21.17 1.35
CA ALA A 108 -2.68 21.40 2.39
C ALA A 108 -3.96 20.56 2.24
N GLY A 109 -4.52 20.46 1.03
CA GLY A 109 -5.73 19.64 0.78
C GLY A 109 -5.47 18.14 0.89
N PHE A 110 -4.27 17.69 0.50
CA PHE A 110 -3.83 16.32 0.67
C PHE A 110 -3.68 15.98 2.14
N LYS A 111 -3.01 16.83 2.94
CA LYS A 111 -2.78 16.59 4.37
C LYS A 111 -4.09 16.32 5.10
N LYS A 112 -5.06 17.22 4.94
CA LYS A 112 -6.38 17.11 5.59
C LYS A 112 -7.07 15.80 5.23
N SER A 113 -7.02 15.42 3.95
CA SER A 113 -7.63 14.18 3.46
C SER A 113 -6.90 12.96 4.01
N LEU A 114 -5.56 12.98 4.05
CA LEU A 114 -4.74 11.90 4.55
C LEU A 114 -4.94 11.70 6.06
N ASP A 115 -4.94 12.76 6.85
CA ASP A 115 -5.17 12.69 8.30
C ASP A 115 -6.50 11.99 8.61
N ALA A 116 -7.57 12.38 7.91
CA ALA A 116 -8.90 11.77 8.08
C ALA A 116 -8.91 10.26 7.72
N HIS A 117 -8.23 9.86 6.64
CA HIS A 117 -8.16 8.44 6.28
C HIS A 117 -7.23 7.65 7.22
N THR A 118 -6.18 8.29 7.73
CA THR A 118 -5.21 7.67 8.65
C THR A 118 -5.85 7.35 9.99
N GLU A 119 -6.70 8.22 10.51
CA GLU A 119 -7.45 7.95 11.74
C GLU A 119 -8.37 6.72 11.59
N LEU A 120 -9.11 6.65 10.48
CA LEU A 120 -9.97 5.51 10.18
C LEU A 120 -9.16 4.22 9.97
N LEU A 121 -8.03 4.30 9.26
CA LEU A 121 -7.13 3.18 9.05
C LEU A 121 -6.54 2.67 10.36
N ALA A 122 -6.05 3.55 11.23
CA ALA A 122 -5.50 3.16 12.52
C ALA A 122 -6.53 2.39 13.36
N LYS A 123 -7.80 2.82 13.34
CA LYS A 123 -8.89 2.13 14.02
C LYS A 123 -9.14 0.73 13.44
N GLU A 124 -9.23 0.56 12.12
CA GLU A 124 -9.46 -0.77 11.53
C GLU A 124 -8.23 -1.69 11.63
N LEU A 125 -7.01 -1.14 11.54
CA LEU A 125 -5.77 -1.88 11.72
C LEU A 125 -5.64 -2.43 13.15
N ALA A 126 -6.02 -1.63 14.16
CA ALA A 126 -6.06 -2.10 15.55
C ALA A 126 -7.04 -3.26 15.75
N LYS A 127 -8.21 -3.22 15.12
CA LYS A 127 -9.16 -4.35 15.13
C LYS A 127 -8.59 -5.57 14.42
N ASN A 128 -7.96 -5.39 13.26
CA ASN A 128 -7.33 -6.45 12.49
C ASN A 128 -6.22 -7.15 13.29
N ARG A 129 -5.42 -6.38 14.04
CA ARG A 129 -4.40 -6.92 14.94
C ARG A 129 -4.98 -7.82 16.03
N ALA A 130 -6.14 -7.47 16.58
CA ALA A 130 -6.79 -8.28 17.60
C ALA A 130 -7.30 -9.63 17.05
N GLN A 131 -7.61 -9.71 15.75
CA GLN A 131 -8.07 -10.93 15.07
C GLN A 131 -6.92 -11.83 14.58
N ALA A 132 -5.72 -11.26 14.34
CA ALA A 132 -4.58 -11.99 13.80
C ALA A 132 -4.11 -13.22 14.60
N PRO A 133 -4.17 -13.27 15.95
CA PRO A 133 -3.82 -14.45 16.73
C PRO A 133 -4.73 -15.66 16.48
N GLU A 134 -6.00 -15.43 16.13
CA GLU A 134 -7.01 -16.49 15.96
C GLU A 134 -6.78 -17.33 14.69
N LEU A 135 -6.13 -16.76 13.67
CA LEU A 135 -5.82 -17.44 12.41
C LEU A 135 -4.54 -18.31 12.46
N LYS A 136 -3.75 -18.20 13.53
CA LYS A 136 -2.51 -18.99 13.71
C LYS A 136 -2.78 -20.42 14.20
N GLY A 137 -4.02 -20.73 14.61
CA GLY A 137 -4.42 -22.05 15.14
C GLY A 137 -4.74 -23.11 14.09
N ASP A 138 -4.99 -22.72 12.83
CA ASP A 138 -5.57 -23.60 11.81
C ASP A 138 -4.62 -23.95 10.66
N THR A 139 -3.31 -23.72 10.79
CA THR A 139 -2.35 -24.21 9.79
C THR A 139 -1.87 -25.60 10.21
N PRO A 140 -2.24 -26.69 9.51
CA PRO A 140 -1.57 -27.98 9.72
C PRO A 140 -0.08 -27.76 9.45
N ALA A 141 0.76 -28.17 10.39
CA ALA A 141 2.19 -28.14 10.19
C ALA A 141 2.53 -28.86 8.88
N ALA A 142 3.26 -28.18 7.99
CA ALA A 142 3.73 -28.75 6.73
C ALA A 142 4.66 -29.97 6.92
N ASP A 143 4.99 -30.31 8.17
CA ASP A 143 5.88 -31.41 8.55
C ASP A 143 5.21 -32.79 8.55
N GLU A 144 3.88 -32.88 8.45
CA GLU A 144 3.19 -34.19 8.52
C GLU A 144 3.09 -34.95 7.17
N ILE A 145 3.45 -34.31 6.04
CA ILE A 145 3.35 -34.95 4.71
C ILE A 145 4.61 -35.76 4.36
N ALA A 146 5.72 -35.60 5.09
CA ALA A 146 6.99 -36.24 4.76
C ALA A 146 7.18 -37.66 5.34
N SER A 147 6.30 -38.15 6.22
CA SER A 147 6.58 -39.37 7.01
C SER A 147 5.90 -40.66 6.53
N THR A 148 5.08 -40.65 5.47
CA THR A 148 4.23 -41.83 5.12
C THR A 148 4.56 -42.49 3.77
N SER A 149 5.83 -42.52 3.34
CA SER A 149 6.20 -43.27 2.12
C SER A 149 7.54 -44.02 2.18
N LEU A 150 8.01 -44.40 3.37
CA LEU A 150 9.12 -45.34 3.50
C LEU A 150 8.74 -46.46 4.47
N GLY A 151 8.03 -47.47 3.97
CA GLY A 151 7.81 -48.70 4.71
C GLY A 151 6.87 -49.70 4.04
N GLN A 152 7.47 -50.77 3.50
CA GLN A 152 6.90 -52.10 3.25
C GLN A 152 5.99 -52.19 1.99
N THR A 153 6.18 -53.09 1.02
CA THR A 153 6.92 -54.37 0.90
C THR A 153 7.44 -54.55 -0.52
#